data_AF-A0A535X7H1-F1
#
_entry.id   AF-A0A535X7H1-F1
#
_cell.length_a   1.000
_cell.length_b   1.000
_cell.length_c   1.000
_cell.angle_alpha   90.00
_cell.angle_beta   90.00
_cell.angle_gamma   90.00
#
_symmetry.space_group_name_H-M   'P 1'
#
loop_
_entity.id
_entity.type
_entity.pdbx_description
1 polymer ?
#
loop_
_entity_poly.entity_id
_entity_poly.type
_entity_poly.pdbx_seq_one_letter_code
_entity_poly.pdbx_strand_id
1 'polypeptide(L)'
;RQGEPTDPLFPTSRGGPLSRDAVERLLAKYAAVAEHACPSLHGKRLSPHILRHTSAMQLLQAGVDTTVIALWLGHATIRTTQIYLHADLRLKERALARTAP
;
A
#
# COMPACT_ATOMS: atom_id res chain seq x y z
N ARG A 1 -5.26 -16.91 -22.61
CA ARG A 1 -5.18 -15.80 -23.60
C ARG A 1 -3.70 -15.50 -23.79
N GLN A 2 -3.22 -15.46 -25.03
CA GLN A 2 -1.90 -14.90 -25.31
C GLN A 2 -2.10 -13.39 -25.27
N GLY A 3 -1.61 -12.72 -24.23
CA GLY A 3 -1.83 -11.29 -24.03
C GLY A 3 -0.89 -10.50 -24.94
N GLU A 4 -1.44 -9.55 -25.68
CA GLU A 4 -0.64 -8.63 -26.49
C GLU A 4 -0.05 -7.51 -25.61
N PRO A 5 1.06 -6.86 -26.02
CA PRO A 5 1.68 -5.79 -25.23
C PRO A 5 0.73 -4.63 -24.88
N THR A 6 -0.32 -4.42 -25.66
CA THR A 6 -1.33 -3.38 -25.45
C THR A 6 -2.50 -3.81 -24.58
N ASP A 7 -2.59 -5.10 -24.24
CA ASP A 7 -3.69 -5.61 -23.43
C ASP A 7 -3.58 -5.10 -21.99
N PRO A 8 -4.72 -4.82 -21.33
CA PRO A 8 -4.69 -4.42 -19.93
C PRO A 8 -4.16 -5.58 -19.08
N LEU A 9 -3.18 -5.28 -18.22
CA LEU A 9 -2.63 -6.25 -17.25
C LEU A 9 -3.72 -6.84 -16.35
N PHE A 10 -4.71 -6.02 -16.00
CA PHE A 10 -5.90 -6.44 -15.26
C PHE A 10 -7.15 -6.25 -16.14
N PRO A 11 -7.53 -7.28 -16.92
CA PRO A 11 -8.72 -7.23 -17.75
C PRO A 11 -9.99 -7.54 -16.94
N THR A 12 -11.10 -6.96 -17.35
CA THR A 12 -12.45 -7.38 -16.94
C THR A 12 -12.87 -8.63 -17.72
N SER A 13 -13.99 -9.25 -17.33
CA SER A 13 -14.58 -10.38 -18.10
C SER A 13 -14.89 -10.00 -19.55
N ARG A 14 -15.14 -8.71 -19.83
CA ARG A 14 -15.40 -8.16 -21.17
C ARG A 14 -14.11 -7.80 -21.93
N GLY A 15 -12.93 -8.01 -21.35
CA GLY A 15 -11.63 -7.73 -21.99
C GLY A 15 -11.12 -6.29 -21.84
N GLY A 16 -11.94 -5.33 -21.42
CA GLY A 16 -11.51 -3.96 -21.15
C GLY A 16 -10.74 -3.81 -19.83
N PRO A 17 -10.09 -2.66 -19.58
CA PRO A 17 -9.32 -2.40 -18.37
C PRO A 17 -10.19 -2.40 -17.12
N LEU A 18 -9.64 -2.90 -16.01
CA LEU A 18 -10.30 -2.84 -14.71
C LEU A 18 -10.32 -1.40 -14.19
N SER A 19 -11.52 -0.87 -13.93
CA SER A 19 -11.68 0.48 -13.37
C SER A 19 -11.36 0.53 -11.87
N ARG A 20 -11.08 1.73 -11.36
CA ARG A 20 -10.89 1.95 -9.92
C ARG A 20 -12.08 1.46 -9.08
N ASP A 21 -13.30 1.81 -9.47
CA ASP A 21 -14.51 1.38 -8.75
C ASP A 21 -14.69 -0.14 -8.79
N ALA A 22 -14.24 -0.80 -9.87
CA ALA A 22 -14.24 -2.25 -9.94
C ALA A 22 -13.23 -2.87 -8.96
N VAL A 23 -12.05 -2.27 -8.79
CA VAL A 23 -11.08 -2.66 -7.75
C VAL A 23 -11.67 -2.50 -6.35
N GLU A 24 -12.31 -1.36 -6.07
CA GLU A 24 -12.94 -1.10 -4.76
C GLU A 24 -14.05 -2.13 -4.45
N ARG A 25 -14.89 -2.46 -5.44
CA ARG A 25 -15.92 -3.51 -5.29
C ARG A 25 -15.33 -4.89 -5.10
N LEU A 26 -14.27 -5.25 -5.84
CA LEU A 26 -13.58 -6.52 -5.66
C LEU A 26 -12.97 -6.62 -4.26
N LEU A 27 -12.36 -5.55 -3.78
CA LEU A 27 -11.80 -5.51 -2.43
C LEU A 27 -12.91 -5.70 -1.37
N ALA A 28 -14.04 -4.99 -1.49
CA ALA A 28 -15.16 -5.16 -0.57
C ALA A 28 -15.71 -6.60 -0.58
N LYS A 29 -15.84 -7.21 -1.77
CA LYS A 29 -16.26 -8.61 -1.91
C LYS A 29 -15.32 -9.56 -1.17
N TYR A 30 -14.01 -9.44 -1.38
CA TYR A 30 -13.04 -10.35 -0.76
C TYR A 30 -12.80 -10.05 0.72
N ALA A 31 -12.99 -8.80 1.16
CA ALA A 31 -13.01 -8.45 2.57
C ALA A 31 -14.09 -9.24 3.33
N ALA A 32 -15.33 -9.23 2.83
CA ALA A 32 -16.43 -9.97 3.44
C ALA A 32 -16.17 -11.49 3.51
N VAL A 33 -15.52 -12.05 2.48
CA VAL A 33 -15.11 -13.47 2.50
C VAL A 33 -14.01 -13.72 3.53
N ALA A 34 -13.02 -12.83 3.61
CA ALA A 34 -11.88 -12.96 4.52
C ALA A 34 -12.29 -12.83 5.99
N GLU A 35 -13.34 -12.07 6.31
CA GLU A 35 -13.87 -11.95 7.68
C GLU A 35 -14.25 -13.31 8.30
N HIS A 36 -14.68 -14.29 7.49
CA HIS A 36 -15.00 -15.64 7.98
C HIS A 36 -13.77 -16.39 8.52
N ALA A 37 -12.60 -16.18 7.91
CA ALA A 37 -11.35 -16.84 8.31
C ALA A 37 -10.50 -15.96 9.24
N CYS A 38 -10.75 -14.65 9.26
CA CYS A 38 -9.98 -13.68 10.02
C CYS A 38 -10.94 -12.74 10.78
N PRO A 39 -11.39 -13.14 11.99
CA PRO A 39 -12.33 -12.34 12.79
C PRO A 39 -11.82 -10.94 13.10
N SER A 40 -10.50 -10.72 13.12
CA SER A 40 -9.91 -9.40 13.31
C SER A 40 -10.22 -8.41 12.18
N LEU A 41 -10.71 -8.87 11.03
CA LEU A 41 -11.15 -7.99 9.94
C LEU A 41 -12.57 -7.47 10.13
N HIS A 42 -13.36 -8.04 11.04
CA HIS A 42 -14.76 -7.70 11.20
C HIS A 42 -14.95 -6.21 11.52
N GLY A 43 -15.80 -5.54 10.74
CA GLY A 43 -16.09 -4.11 10.90
C GLY A 43 -14.96 -3.17 10.48
N LYS A 44 -13.84 -3.66 9.94
CA LYS A 44 -12.77 -2.80 9.43
C LYS A 44 -13.14 -2.24 8.06
N ARG A 45 -12.95 -0.93 7.89
CA ARG A 45 -13.02 -0.29 6.58
C ARG A 45 -11.76 -0.61 5.78
N LEU A 46 -11.90 -1.28 4.64
CA LEU A 46 -10.82 -1.59 3.72
C LEU A 46 -11.00 -0.80 2.42
N SER A 47 -9.90 -0.22 1.92
CA SER A 47 -9.85 0.48 0.63
C SER A 47 -8.47 0.30 0.00
N PRO A 48 -8.31 0.49 -1.32
CA PRO A 48 -6.99 0.41 -1.96
C PRO A 48 -5.98 1.37 -1.34
N HIS A 49 -6.42 2.56 -0.90
CA HIS A 49 -5.57 3.52 -0.21
C HIS A 49 -5.09 3.01 1.15
N ILE A 50 -5.97 2.35 1.93
CA ILE A 50 -5.60 1.75 3.21
C ILE A 50 -4.58 0.62 3.00
N LEU A 51 -4.80 -0.25 2.00
CA LEU A 51 -3.86 -1.32 1.68
C LEU A 51 -2.47 -0.76 1.32
N ARG A 52 -2.42 0.28 0.50
CA ARG A 52 -1.18 0.98 0.14
C ARG A 52 -0.47 1.55 1.39
N HIS A 53 -1.23 2.18 2.28
CA HIS A 53 -0.67 2.70 3.53
C HIS A 53 -0.12 1.57 4.41
N THR A 54 -0.85 0.47 4.56
CA THR A 54 -0.38 -0.71 5.30
C THR A 54 0.91 -1.27 4.71
N SER A 55 1.03 -1.40 3.38
CA SER A 55 2.28 -1.82 2.72
C SER A 55 3.43 -0.85 3.03
N ALA A 56 3.18 0.46 2.97
CA ALA A 56 4.20 1.45 3.29
C ALA A 56 4.69 1.34 4.75
N MET A 57 3.76 1.16 5.69
CA MET A 57 4.09 1.00 7.10
C MET A 57 4.83 -0.32 7.37
N GLN A 58 4.49 -1.40 6.68
CA GLN A 58 5.20 -2.68 6.78
C GLN A 58 6.65 -2.55 6.29
N LEU A 59 6.88 -1.86 5.16
CA LEU A 59 8.23 -1.61 4.66
C LEU A 59 9.03 -0.73 5.63
N LEU A 60 8.40 0.30 6.19
CA LEU A 60 9.04 1.17 7.19
C LEU A 60 9.44 0.38 8.44
N GLN A 61 8.54 -0.46 8.95
CA GLN A 61 8.81 -1.32 10.12
C GLN A 61 9.93 -2.34 9.85
N ALA A 62 10.07 -2.81 8.61
CA ALA A 62 11.17 -3.65 8.17
C ALA A 62 12.51 -2.87 8.02
N GLY A 63 12.52 -1.56 8.25
CA GLY A 63 13.71 -0.72 8.18
C GLY A 63 14.06 -0.25 6.78
N VAL A 64 13.15 -0.37 5.81
CA VAL A 64 13.35 0.18 4.47
C VAL A 64 13.34 1.70 4.55
N ASP A 65 14.31 2.33 3.90
CA ASP A 65 14.44 3.77 3.90
C ASP A 65 13.20 4.45 3.29
N THR A 66 12.75 5.53 3.93
CA THR A 66 11.54 6.27 3.52
C THR A 66 11.60 6.80 2.08
N THR A 67 12.79 7.12 1.56
CA THR A 67 12.97 7.55 0.17
C THR A 67 12.75 6.40 -0.81
N VAL A 68 13.19 5.20 -0.45
CA VAL A 68 12.97 3.96 -1.22
C VAL A 68 11.49 3.60 -1.24
N ILE A 69 10.81 3.69 -0.09
CA ILE A 69 9.37 3.45 0.01
C ILE A 69 8.58 4.44 -0.87
N ALA A 70 8.94 5.73 -0.81
CA ALA A 70 8.30 6.76 -1.62
C ALA A 70 8.48 6.53 -3.13
N LEU A 71 9.69 6.12 -3.53
CA LEU A 71 10.01 5.76 -4.91
C LEU A 71 9.19 4.56 -5.38
N TRP A 72 9.18 3.46 -4.61
CA TRP A 72 8.45 2.24 -4.97
C TRP A 72 6.94 2.42 -5.04
N LEU A 73 6.40 3.27 -4.18
CA LEU A 73 4.97 3.56 -4.21
C LEU A 73 4.63 4.61 -5.31
N GLY A 74 5.59 5.29 -5.91
CA GLY A 74 5.34 6.21 -7.03
C GLY A 74 4.77 7.56 -6.60
N HIS A 75 5.21 8.08 -5.45
CA HIS A 75 4.88 9.44 -5.04
C HIS A 75 5.68 10.45 -5.87
N ALA A 76 5.05 11.11 -6.84
CA ALA A 76 5.68 12.12 -7.71
C ALA A 76 6.12 13.41 -6.99
N THR A 77 5.79 13.58 -5.69
CA THR A 77 6.21 14.74 -4.89
C THR A 77 6.60 14.38 -3.46
N ILE A 78 7.69 15.02 -2.99
CA ILE A 78 8.29 14.91 -1.64
C ILE A 78 7.31 15.24 -0.50
N ARG A 79 6.20 15.94 -0.80
CA ARG A 79 5.18 16.37 0.18
C ARG A 79 4.41 15.21 0.81
N THR A 80 4.24 14.09 0.11
CA THR A 80 3.68 12.86 0.69
C THR A 80 4.71 12.01 1.46
N THR A 81 6.00 12.30 1.30
CA THR A 81 7.09 11.63 2.03
C THR A 81 7.27 12.22 3.43
N GLN A 82 6.92 13.50 3.63
CA GLN A 82 6.96 14.16 4.94
C GLN A 82 6.08 13.47 6.01
N ILE A 83 5.00 12.80 5.60
CA ILE A 83 4.15 12.01 6.51
C ILE A 83 4.95 10.85 7.14
N TYR A 84 5.81 10.17 6.38
CA TYR A 84 6.63 9.08 6.90
C TYR A 84 7.79 9.58 7.78
N LEU A 85 8.38 10.74 7.44
CA LEU A 85 9.41 11.40 8.26
C LEU A 85 8.88 11.88 9.61
N HIS A 86 7.61 12.31 9.68
CA HIS A 86 6.98 12.71 10.94
C HIS A 86 6.48 11.54 11.78
N ALA A 87 6.16 10.40 11.17
CA ALA A 87 5.57 9.25 11.84
C ALA A 87 6.57 8.41 12.65
N ASP A 88 7.88 8.52 12.39
CA ASP A 88 8.88 7.62 13.00
C ASP A 88 9.80 8.31 14.02
N LEU A 89 9.38 8.32 15.29
CA LEU A 89 10.21 8.68 16.43
C LEU A 89 11.40 7.71 16.62
N ARG A 90 11.26 6.42 16.25
CA ARG A 90 12.30 5.40 16.43
C ARG A 90 13.43 5.54 15.41
N LEU A 91 13.12 5.99 14.18
CA LEU A 91 14.14 6.31 13.18
C LEU A 91 14.96 7.53 13.62
N LYS A 92 14.31 8.55 14.20
CA LYS A 92 15.00 9.69 14.82
C LYS A 92 15.89 9.26 15.98
N GLU A 93 15.38 8.43 16.88
CA GLU A 93 16.16 7.86 17.99
C GLU A 93 17.36 7.05 17.50
N ARG A 94 17.21 6.20 16.48
CA ARG A 94 18.32 5.43 15.88
C ARG A 94 19.32 6.29 15.11
N ALA A 95 18.88 7.41 14.53
CA ALA A 95 19.78 8.37 13.91
C ALA A 95 20.60 9.10 14.98
N LEU A 96 19.94 9.57 16.04
CA LEU A 96 20.59 10.21 17.19
C LEU A 96 21.58 9.28 17.89
N ALA A 97 21.21 8.01 18.11
CA ALA A 97 22.07 7.00 18.73
C ALA A 97 23.32 6.68 17.90
N ARG A 98 23.30 6.90 16.57
CA ARG A 98 24.48 6.72 15.70
C ARG A 98 25.42 7.93 15.70
N THR A 99 24.98 9.06 16.23
CA THR A 99 25.75 10.32 16.34
C THR A 99 26.10 10.68 17.78
N ALA A 100 25.62 9.93 18.76
CA ALA A 100 26.04 10.06 20.15
C ALA A 100 27.49 9.52 20.29
N PRO A 101 28.42 10.30 20.86
CA PRO A 101 29.82 9.89 21.02
C PRO A 101 30.00 8.75 22.03
#